data_AF-A0A960TRV8-F1
#
_entry.id   AF-A0A960TRV8-F1
#
_cell.length_a   1.000
_cell.length_b   1.000
_cell.length_c   1.000
_cell.angle_alpha   90.00
_cell.angle_beta   90.00
_cell.angle_gamma   90.00
#
_symmetry.space_group_name_H-M   'P 1'
#
loop_
_entity.id
_entity.type
_entity.pdbx_description
1 polymer ?
#
loop_
_entity_poly.entity_id
_entity_poly.type
_entity_poly.pdbx_seq_one_letter_code
_entity_poly.pdbx_strand_id
1 'polypeptide(L)'
;TGIPDLSHCIWTHGLATEAGACTCPAGDGDPLSAMLQDGVTVDGTITVHMLDMFDQPIVNYPAEDLWLEGLGMGFCLPPPSADGPTDAQGLTTFTLSPNFRGVQTGPLLVVINGDVMADAGGALFRFASVDLDGSGEVNLSDVILFANRYTPGDYHPSVDFYHDGTLNLSDVVVLAEHMHHRCP
;
A
#
# COMPACT_ATOMS: atom_id res chain seq x y z
N THR A 1 12.22 -27.43 9.01
CA THR A 1 11.45 -26.92 7.86
C THR A 1 10.52 -25.86 8.39
N GLY A 2 10.36 -24.73 7.71
CA GLY A 2 9.54 -23.62 8.19
C GLY A 2 10.30 -22.36 8.63
N ILE A 3 11.60 -22.25 8.33
CA ILE A 3 12.29 -20.95 8.36
C ILE A 3 12.25 -20.44 6.91
N PRO A 4 11.64 -19.27 6.64
CA PRO A 4 11.64 -18.67 5.31
C PRO A 4 13.06 -18.44 4.81
N ASP A 5 13.29 -18.75 3.55
CA ASP A 5 14.49 -18.32 2.83
C ASP A 5 14.08 -17.27 1.80
N LEU A 6 14.42 -16.01 2.05
CA LEU A 6 14.03 -14.88 1.19
C LEU A 6 14.52 -15.00 -0.25
N SER A 7 15.58 -15.77 -0.50
CA SER A 7 16.08 -16.01 -1.86
C SER A 7 15.26 -17.05 -2.62
N HIS A 8 14.43 -17.82 -1.91
CA HIS A 8 13.48 -18.78 -2.47
C HIS A 8 12.03 -18.26 -2.42
N CYS A 9 11.68 -17.41 -1.45
CA CYS A 9 10.37 -16.77 -1.41
C CYS A 9 10.16 -15.87 -2.65
N ILE A 10 8.91 -15.83 -3.12
CA ILE A 10 8.51 -15.07 -4.30
C ILE A 10 7.25 -14.30 -3.96
N TRP A 11 7.12 -13.07 -4.46
CA TRP A 11 5.81 -12.42 -4.57
C TRP A 11 5.53 -12.01 -6.00
N THR A 12 4.25 -11.90 -6.31
CA THR A 12 3.74 -11.51 -7.63
C THR A 12 2.52 -10.62 -7.49
N HIS A 13 2.20 -9.89 -8.57
CA HIS A 13 0.98 -9.10 -8.70
C HIS A 13 0.51 -9.11 -10.17
N GLY A 14 -0.73 -8.68 -10.41
CA GLY A 14 -1.33 -8.64 -11.76
C GLY A 14 -1.06 -7.38 -12.58
N LEU A 15 -0.52 -6.32 -11.98
CA LEU A 15 -0.33 -5.02 -12.63
C LEU A 15 0.65 -5.08 -13.82
N ALA A 16 0.20 -4.58 -14.97
CA ALA A 16 1.04 -4.45 -16.18
C ALA A 16 1.73 -3.08 -16.30
N THR A 17 1.22 -2.09 -15.59
CA THR A 17 1.66 -0.68 -15.56
C THR A 17 1.38 -0.11 -14.18
N GLU A 18 1.77 1.15 -13.95
CA GLU A 18 1.53 1.79 -12.66
C GLU A 18 0.03 1.86 -12.34
N ALA A 19 -0.31 1.56 -11.10
CA ALA A 19 -1.64 1.73 -10.54
C ALA A 19 -1.52 2.39 -9.17
N GLY A 20 -2.51 3.22 -8.87
CA GLY A 20 -2.57 4.04 -7.68
C GLY A 20 -3.66 3.62 -6.70
N ALA A 21 -3.49 3.93 -5.44
CA ALA A 21 -4.54 3.81 -4.42
C ALA A 21 -4.49 5.02 -3.49
N CYS A 22 -5.66 5.52 -3.11
CA CYS A 22 -5.78 6.39 -1.95
C CYS A 22 -5.58 5.55 -0.67
N THR A 23 -4.78 6.06 0.26
CA THR A 23 -4.54 5.41 1.56
C THR A 23 -4.94 6.33 2.68
N CYS A 24 -5.43 5.75 3.76
CA CYS A 24 -5.91 6.48 4.93
C CYS A 24 -5.31 5.86 6.19
N PRO A 25 -4.91 6.66 7.20
CA PRO A 25 -4.46 6.15 8.50
C PRO A 25 -5.43 5.17 9.16
N ALA A 26 -6.73 5.34 8.95
CA ALA A 26 -7.77 4.46 9.52
C ALA A 26 -7.89 3.10 8.81
N GLY A 27 -7.18 2.89 7.68
CA GLY A 27 -7.20 1.64 6.91
C GLY A 27 -8.44 1.45 6.01
N ASP A 28 -9.16 2.53 5.72
CA ASP A 28 -10.40 2.52 4.92
C ASP A 28 -10.28 3.23 3.56
N GLY A 29 -9.06 3.35 3.04
CA GLY A 29 -8.81 3.83 1.67
C GLY A 29 -9.11 2.76 0.61
N ASP A 30 -8.52 2.92 -0.58
CA ASP A 30 -8.71 1.98 -1.67
C ASP A 30 -8.02 0.64 -1.35
N PRO A 31 -8.68 -0.51 -1.53
CA PRO A 31 -8.07 -1.81 -1.35
C PRO A 31 -7.15 -2.15 -2.53
N LEU A 32 -6.11 -2.97 -2.30
CA LEU A 32 -5.24 -3.45 -3.39
C LEU A 32 -6.00 -4.22 -4.47
N SER A 33 -7.09 -4.87 -4.11
CA SER A 33 -7.99 -5.56 -5.05
C SER A 33 -8.80 -4.62 -5.96
N ALA A 34 -8.78 -3.30 -5.71
CA ALA A 34 -9.50 -2.29 -6.49
C ALA A 34 -8.69 -0.98 -6.63
N MET A 35 -7.42 -1.07 -6.99
CA MET A 35 -6.57 0.08 -7.30
C MET A 35 -7.09 0.83 -8.54
N LEU A 36 -6.61 2.04 -8.77
CA LEU A 36 -7.00 2.90 -9.88
C LEU A 36 -5.84 3.08 -10.86
N GLN A 37 -6.13 2.91 -12.14
CA GLN A 37 -5.21 3.19 -13.24
C GLN A 37 -5.97 4.05 -14.27
N ASP A 38 -5.54 5.30 -14.43
CA ASP A 38 -6.22 6.28 -15.29
C ASP A 38 -7.72 6.39 -14.95
N GLY A 39 -8.05 6.37 -13.65
CA GLY A 39 -9.42 6.37 -13.13
C GLY A 39 -10.22 5.07 -13.33
N VAL A 40 -9.59 4.00 -13.84
CA VAL A 40 -10.23 2.68 -14.01
C VAL A 40 -9.76 1.72 -12.92
N THR A 41 -10.70 0.98 -12.33
CA THR A 41 -10.36 -0.03 -11.33
C THR A 41 -9.56 -1.20 -11.93
N VAL A 42 -8.44 -1.54 -11.30
CA VAL A 42 -7.56 -2.68 -11.62
C VAL A 42 -7.23 -3.46 -10.35
N ASP A 43 -6.90 -4.75 -10.52
CA ASP A 43 -6.53 -5.63 -9.40
C ASP A 43 -5.02 -5.61 -9.17
N GLY A 44 -4.61 -4.98 -8.07
CA GLY A 44 -3.25 -4.92 -7.57
C GLY A 44 -2.95 -5.93 -6.46
N THR A 45 -3.79 -6.96 -6.28
CA THR A 45 -3.57 -8.00 -5.25
C THR A 45 -2.16 -8.55 -5.33
N ILE A 46 -1.48 -8.56 -4.18
CA ILE A 46 -0.15 -9.16 -4.04
C ILE A 46 -0.33 -10.58 -3.54
N THR A 47 0.33 -11.54 -4.20
CA THR A 47 0.42 -12.93 -3.73
C THR A 47 1.84 -13.22 -3.30
N VAL A 48 2.03 -13.77 -2.10
CA VAL A 48 3.33 -14.21 -1.59
C VAL A 48 3.36 -15.73 -1.52
N HIS A 49 4.42 -16.33 -2.04
CA HIS A 49 4.74 -17.75 -1.94
C HIS A 49 5.93 -17.95 -1.01
N MET A 50 5.65 -18.52 0.15
CA MET A 50 6.60 -18.73 1.24
C MET A 50 7.26 -20.09 1.13
N LEU A 51 8.57 -20.09 0.86
CA LEU A 51 9.39 -21.28 0.68
C LEU A 51 10.56 -21.31 1.68
N ASP A 52 11.00 -22.50 2.06
CA ASP A 52 12.27 -22.68 2.78
C ASP A 52 13.44 -22.96 1.80
N MET A 53 14.65 -23.15 2.34
CA MET A 53 15.88 -23.39 1.55
C MET A 53 15.85 -24.66 0.66
N PHE A 54 14.82 -25.51 0.80
CA PHE A 54 14.64 -26.73 0.02
C PHE A 54 13.43 -26.66 -0.93
N ASP A 55 12.97 -25.44 -1.25
CA ASP A 55 11.79 -25.17 -2.07
C ASP A 55 10.51 -25.84 -1.51
N GLN A 56 10.46 -26.10 -0.20
CA GLN A 56 9.27 -26.64 0.44
C GLN A 56 8.35 -25.50 0.90
N PRO A 57 7.04 -25.57 0.58
CA PRO A 57 6.07 -24.61 1.09
C PRO A 57 6.05 -24.54 2.61
N ILE A 58 6.07 -23.33 3.14
CA ILE A 58 5.89 -23.09 4.56
C ILE A 58 4.41 -22.86 4.82
N VAL A 59 3.76 -23.86 5.40
CA VAL A 59 2.32 -23.85 5.72
C VAL A 59 2.08 -23.21 7.10
N ASN A 60 1.00 -22.45 7.23
CA ASN A 60 0.59 -21.73 8.44
C ASN A 60 1.64 -20.74 8.98
N TYR A 61 2.41 -20.10 8.09
CA TYR A 61 3.24 -18.98 8.47
C TYR A 61 2.33 -17.83 8.93
N PRO A 62 2.55 -17.22 10.12
CA PRO A 62 1.63 -16.23 10.68
C PRO A 62 1.48 -15.00 9.78
N ALA A 63 0.26 -14.47 9.64
CA ALA A 63 -0.03 -13.36 8.74
C ALA A 63 0.64 -12.07 9.20
N GLU A 64 0.69 -11.86 10.52
CA GLU A 64 1.29 -10.71 11.20
C GLU A 64 2.81 -10.60 11.01
N ASP A 65 3.47 -11.69 10.61
CA ASP A 65 4.90 -11.74 10.32
C ASP A 65 5.20 -11.38 8.84
N LEU A 66 4.17 -11.14 8.01
CA LEU A 66 4.31 -10.54 6.69
C LEU A 66 3.60 -9.19 6.65
N TRP A 67 4.27 -8.14 6.18
CA TRP A 67 3.63 -6.83 6.00
C TRP A 67 4.16 -6.08 4.79
N LEU A 68 3.45 -5.01 4.44
CA LEU A 68 3.85 -4.09 3.38
C LEU A 68 4.54 -2.84 3.95
N GLU A 69 5.54 -2.34 3.23
CA GLU A 69 6.17 -1.04 3.51
C GLU A 69 6.23 -0.20 2.23
N GLY A 70 5.64 1.01 2.27
CA GLY A 70 5.86 2.01 1.22
C GLY A 70 7.09 2.85 1.54
N LEU A 71 8.13 2.85 0.69
CA LEU A 71 9.29 3.71 0.94
C LEU A 71 8.89 5.19 0.98
N GLY A 72 9.29 5.88 2.05
CA GLY A 72 8.93 7.28 2.32
C GLY A 72 7.63 7.46 3.10
N MET A 73 6.85 6.39 3.27
CA MET A 73 5.60 6.40 4.04
C MET A 73 5.79 5.77 5.41
N GLY A 74 4.96 6.19 6.37
CA GLY A 74 4.72 5.42 7.60
C GLY A 74 3.50 4.53 7.44
N PHE A 75 3.31 3.58 8.36
CA PHE A 75 2.06 2.82 8.51
C PHE A 75 1.55 2.91 9.95
N CYS A 76 0.24 2.98 10.12
CA CYS A 76 -0.37 2.88 11.44
C CYS A 76 -0.22 1.46 11.99
N LEU A 77 -0.29 1.28 13.31
CA LEU A 77 -0.25 -0.05 13.91
C LEU A 77 -1.67 -0.63 14.05
N PRO A 78 -1.87 -1.94 13.81
CA PRO A 78 -0.88 -2.90 13.28
C PRO A 78 -0.50 -2.58 11.81
N PRO A 79 0.68 -3.00 11.34
CA PRO A 79 1.09 -2.78 9.95
C PRO A 79 0.11 -3.44 8.98
N PRO A 80 0.12 -3.07 7.69
CA PRO A 80 -0.69 -3.71 6.66
C PRO A 80 -0.19 -5.13 6.42
N SER A 81 -0.64 -6.06 7.25
CA SER A 81 -0.24 -7.47 7.24
C SER A 81 -0.96 -8.27 6.16
N ALA A 82 -0.48 -9.48 5.91
CA ALA A 82 -1.16 -10.39 4.98
C ALA A 82 -2.60 -10.68 5.43
N ASP A 83 -3.46 -11.05 4.47
CA ASP A 83 -4.89 -11.30 4.70
C ASP A 83 -5.14 -12.53 5.60
N GLY A 84 -4.15 -13.42 5.68
CA GLY A 84 -4.20 -14.62 6.50
C GLY A 84 -2.87 -15.37 6.53
N PRO A 85 -2.79 -16.44 7.34
CA PRO A 85 -1.60 -17.28 7.37
C PRO A 85 -1.44 -18.02 6.04
N THR A 86 -0.22 -18.45 5.72
CA THR A 86 0.02 -19.18 4.48
C THR A 86 -0.75 -20.50 4.42
N ASP A 87 -1.27 -20.83 3.24
CA ASP A 87 -2.05 -22.05 3.02
C ASP A 87 -1.17 -23.32 2.87
N ALA A 88 -1.77 -24.44 2.47
CA ALA A 88 -1.07 -25.72 2.27
C ALA A 88 -0.03 -25.68 1.14
N GLN A 89 -0.11 -24.69 0.26
CA GLN A 89 0.83 -24.40 -0.82
C GLN A 89 1.82 -23.31 -0.42
N GLY A 90 1.78 -22.81 0.82
CA GLY A 90 2.66 -21.74 1.28
C GLY A 90 2.26 -20.38 0.72
N LEU A 91 1.03 -20.20 0.23
CA LEU A 91 0.56 -18.96 -0.37
C LEU A 91 -0.22 -18.11 0.63
N THR A 92 -0.04 -16.79 0.57
CA THR A 92 -0.91 -15.79 1.20
C THR A 92 -1.06 -14.57 0.29
N THR A 93 -1.97 -13.65 0.63
CA THR A 93 -2.28 -12.46 -0.18
C THR A 93 -2.31 -11.19 0.65
N PHE A 94 -2.19 -10.05 -0.04
CA PHE A 94 -2.59 -8.73 0.46
C PHE A 94 -3.66 -8.17 -0.47
N THR A 95 -4.87 -7.98 0.04
CA THR A 95 -6.02 -7.48 -0.73
C THR A 95 -6.64 -6.21 -0.17
N LEU A 96 -6.44 -5.95 1.13
CA LEU A 96 -7.03 -4.83 1.86
C LEU A 96 -6.31 -3.50 1.60
N SER A 97 -6.92 -2.40 2.03
CA SER A 97 -6.29 -1.08 1.96
C SER A 97 -5.16 -0.98 2.98
N PRO A 98 -3.94 -0.62 2.57
CA PRO A 98 -2.87 -0.40 3.53
C PRO A 98 -3.11 0.91 4.28
N ASN A 99 -2.92 0.87 5.60
CA ASN A 99 -3.06 2.02 6.50
C ASN A 99 -1.82 2.94 6.47
N PHE A 100 -1.36 3.28 5.26
CA PHE A 100 -0.21 4.15 5.06
C PHE A 100 -0.51 5.62 5.35
N ARG A 101 0.54 6.33 5.75
CA ARG A 101 0.56 7.77 6.01
C ARG A 101 1.80 8.43 5.42
N GLY A 102 1.71 9.72 5.13
CA GLY A 102 2.77 10.50 4.51
C GLY A 102 2.83 10.31 2.99
N VAL A 103 3.98 10.64 2.40
CA VAL A 103 4.16 10.69 0.95
C VAL A 103 5.12 9.60 0.50
N GLN A 104 4.69 8.78 -0.45
CA GLN A 104 5.55 7.77 -1.06
C GLN A 104 6.70 8.42 -1.84
N THR A 105 7.91 7.91 -1.63
CA THR A 105 9.13 8.34 -2.34
C THR A 105 9.83 7.20 -3.09
N GLY A 106 9.31 5.98 -3.00
CA GLY A 106 9.91 4.79 -3.64
C GLY A 106 8.93 3.61 -3.76
N PRO A 107 9.42 2.41 -4.12
CA PRO A 107 8.58 1.23 -4.31
C PRO A 107 7.85 0.78 -3.04
N LEU A 108 6.80 0.00 -3.24
CA LEU A 108 6.22 -0.87 -2.23
C LEU A 108 7.11 -2.09 -2.00
N LEU A 109 7.29 -2.49 -0.75
CA LEU A 109 8.10 -3.62 -0.33
C LEU A 109 7.21 -4.64 0.40
N VAL A 110 7.52 -5.92 0.23
CA VAL A 110 7.01 -7.00 1.07
C VAL A 110 8.10 -7.37 2.07
N VAL A 111 7.74 -7.36 3.36
CA VAL A 111 8.65 -7.65 4.47
C VAL A 111 8.22 -8.94 5.15
N ILE A 112 9.17 -9.81 5.44
CA ILE A 112 8.97 -11.10 6.12
C ILE A 112 9.84 -11.08 7.38
N ASN A 113 9.22 -11.08 8.55
CA ASN A 113 9.91 -11.10 9.85
C ASN A 113 11.05 -10.06 9.97
N GLY A 114 10.84 -8.88 9.40
CA GLY A 114 11.77 -7.74 9.46
C GLY A 114 12.74 -7.63 8.30
N ASP A 115 12.80 -8.64 7.43
CA ASP A 115 13.67 -8.62 6.26
C ASP A 115 12.88 -8.36 4.98
N VAL A 116 13.40 -7.49 4.12
CA VAL A 116 12.79 -7.11 2.85
C VAL A 116 13.00 -8.21 1.82
N MET A 117 11.92 -8.69 1.21
CA MET A 117 11.99 -9.60 0.08
C MET A 117 12.44 -8.87 -1.19
N ALA A 118 13.15 -9.58 -2.09
CA ALA A 118 13.60 -8.98 -3.34
C ALA A 118 12.42 -8.38 -4.13
N ASP A 119 12.63 -7.19 -4.70
CA ASP A 119 11.59 -6.43 -5.40
C ASP A 119 11.13 -7.19 -6.66
N ALA A 120 9.84 -7.50 -6.72
CA ALA A 120 9.19 -8.17 -7.85
C ALA A 120 8.28 -7.23 -8.67
N GLY A 121 8.40 -5.91 -8.51
CA GLY A 121 7.60 -4.93 -9.24
C GLY A 121 6.92 -3.88 -8.36
N GLY A 122 7.39 -3.68 -7.12
CA GLY A 122 6.88 -2.69 -6.17
C GLY A 122 6.90 -1.26 -6.68
N ALA A 123 7.72 -0.97 -7.70
CA ALA A 123 7.74 0.30 -8.40
C ALA A 123 6.44 0.60 -9.16
N LEU A 124 5.57 -0.37 -9.42
CA LEU A 124 4.28 -0.17 -10.10
C LEU A 124 3.15 0.29 -9.17
N PHE A 125 3.36 0.22 -7.85
CA PHE A 125 2.37 0.67 -6.88
C PHE A 125 2.60 2.15 -6.53
N ARG A 126 1.53 2.94 -6.63
CA ARG A 126 1.48 4.34 -6.23
C ARG A 126 0.48 4.50 -5.10
N PHE A 127 0.86 5.20 -4.04
CA PHE A 127 -0.03 5.50 -2.93
C PHE A 127 -0.06 7.00 -2.68
N ALA A 128 -1.27 7.55 -2.61
CA ALA A 128 -1.51 8.90 -2.16
C ALA A 128 -2.20 8.80 -0.79
N SER A 129 -1.52 9.23 0.27
CA SER A 129 -2.15 9.27 1.60
C SER A 129 -2.87 10.60 1.81
N VAL A 130 -4.06 10.56 2.39
CA VAL A 130 -4.78 11.77 2.84
C VAL A 130 -4.13 12.41 4.07
N ASP A 131 -3.32 11.66 4.84
CA ASP A 131 -2.46 12.17 5.91
C ASP A 131 -1.10 12.53 5.29
N LEU A 132 -1.05 13.73 4.70
CA LEU A 132 0.04 14.22 3.88
C LEU A 132 1.30 14.56 4.68
N ASP A 133 1.15 14.90 5.97
CA ASP A 133 2.28 15.15 6.87
C ASP A 133 2.77 13.90 7.61
N GLY A 134 2.01 12.80 7.57
CA GLY A 134 2.38 11.53 8.17
C GLY A 134 2.25 11.51 9.70
N SER A 135 1.41 12.37 10.27
CA SER A 135 1.21 12.52 11.72
C SER A 135 0.37 11.40 12.34
N GLY A 136 -0.37 10.65 11.54
CA GLY A 136 -1.32 9.62 11.96
C GLY A 136 -2.74 10.15 12.16
N GLU A 137 -3.04 11.40 11.80
CA GLU A 137 -4.38 12.01 11.86
C GLU A 137 -4.60 12.98 10.70
N VAL A 138 -5.67 12.77 9.92
CA VAL A 138 -6.08 13.68 8.83
C VAL A 138 -6.76 14.91 9.42
N ASN A 139 -6.09 16.06 9.34
CA ASN A 139 -6.57 17.30 9.95
C ASN A 139 -6.26 18.54 9.10
N LEU A 140 -6.36 19.74 9.69
CA LEU A 140 -6.14 21.00 8.97
C LEU A 140 -4.68 21.19 8.49
N SER A 141 -3.69 20.52 9.09
CA SER A 141 -2.32 20.52 8.57
C SER A 141 -2.27 19.89 7.17
N ASP A 142 -2.99 18.79 6.95
CA ASP A 142 -3.08 18.13 5.64
C ASP A 142 -3.80 19.00 4.63
N VAL A 143 -4.86 19.70 5.02
CA VAL A 143 -5.55 20.66 4.15
C VAL A 143 -4.60 21.74 3.63
N ILE A 144 -3.70 22.25 4.49
CA ILE A 144 -2.70 23.24 4.08
C ILE A 144 -1.71 22.63 3.08
N LEU A 145 -1.24 21.40 3.33
CA LEU A 145 -0.35 20.69 2.41
C LEU A 145 -1.01 20.39 1.07
N PHE A 146 -2.26 19.94 1.09
CA PHE A 146 -3.07 19.72 -0.10
C PHE A 146 -3.21 21.02 -0.88
N ALA A 147 -3.62 22.12 -0.23
CA ALA A 147 -3.80 23.41 -0.88
C ALA A 147 -2.51 23.94 -1.55
N ASN A 148 -1.34 23.68 -0.95
CA ASN A 148 -0.06 24.04 -1.54
C ASN A 148 0.26 23.23 -2.81
N ARG A 149 -0.21 21.98 -2.89
CA ARG A 149 -0.03 21.08 -4.04
C ARG A 149 -1.17 21.17 -5.06
N TYR A 150 -2.34 21.65 -4.66
CA TYR A 150 -3.48 21.91 -5.53
C TYR A 150 -3.33 23.26 -6.24
N THR A 151 -2.27 23.39 -7.03
CA THR A 151 -1.94 24.62 -7.76
C THR A 151 -2.29 24.46 -9.25
N PRO A 152 -3.03 25.40 -9.86
CA PRO A 152 -3.33 25.33 -11.28
C PRO A 152 -2.07 25.24 -12.15
N GLY A 153 -1.98 24.19 -12.98
CA GLY A 153 -0.89 23.98 -13.92
C GLY A 153 0.32 23.22 -13.39
N ASP A 154 0.31 22.78 -12.12
CA ASP A 154 1.30 21.86 -11.56
C ASP A 154 0.61 20.57 -11.09
N TYR A 155 1.05 19.43 -11.61
CA TYR A 155 0.46 18.13 -11.26
C TYR A 155 1.30 17.48 -10.16
N HIS A 156 0.64 17.12 -9.06
CA HIS A 156 1.26 16.45 -7.92
C HIS A 156 0.57 15.10 -7.65
N PRO A 157 1.19 13.97 -8.01
CA PRO A 157 0.56 12.65 -7.85
C PRO A 157 0.29 12.29 -6.38
N SER A 158 0.97 12.92 -5.41
CA SER A 158 0.73 12.70 -3.99
C SER A 158 -0.63 13.21 -3.47
N VAL A 159 -1.35 13.99 -4.27
CA VAL A 159 -2.66 14.57 -3.93
C VAL A 159 -3.72 14.31 -5.01
N ASP A 160 -3.38 13.47 -5.99
CA ASP A 160 -4.32 12.89 -6.96
C ASP A 160 -4.84 11.61 -6.33
N PHE A 161 -5.92 11.70 -5.56
CA PHE A 161 -6.42 10.56 -4.79
C PHE A 161 -7.19 9.57 -5.66
N TYR A 162 -7.68 10.02 -6.83
CA TYR A 162 -8.32 9.16 -7.82
C TYR A 162 -7.36 8.53 -8.83
N HIS A 163 -6.10 8.97 -8.86
CA HIS A 163 -5.08 8.53 -9.81
C HIS A 163 -5.59 8.58 -11.26
N ASP A 164 -6.31 9.66 -11.59
CA ASP A 164 -6.88 9.91 -12.93
C ASP A 164 -6.05 10.92 -13.74
N GLY A 165 -4.92 11.36 -13.18
CA GLY A 165 -4.00 12.32 -13.79
C GLY A 165 -4.50 13.77 -13.74
N THR A 166 -5.59 14.04 -13.02
CA THR A 166 -6.23 15.36 -12.99
C THR A 166 -6.57 15.80 -11.57
N LEU A 167 -5.79 16.75 -11.03
CA LEU A 167 -6.14 17.40 -9.77
C LEU A 167 -7.38 18.28 -9.91
N ASN A 168 -8.50 17.86 -9.30
CA ASN A 168 -9.76 18.56 -9.39
C ASN A 168 -10.62 18.45 -8.10
N LEU A 169 -11.90 18.82 -8.18
CA LEU A 169 -12.81 18.81 -7.03
C LEU A 169 -13.06 17.40 -6.48
N SER A 170 -12.88 16.34 -7.28
CA SER A 170 -12.98 14.96 -6.81
C SER A 170 -11.94 14.67 -5.71
N ASP A 171 -10.69 15.13 -5.86
CA ASP A 171 -9.64 14.95 -4.85
C ASP A 171 -9.95 15.71 -3.56
N VAL A 172 -10.55 16.90 -3.69
CA VAL A 172 -11.01 17.69 -2.53
C VAL A 172 -12.08 16.94 -1.75
N VAL A 173 -12.99 16.24 -2.44
CA VAL A 173 -14.03 15.43 -1.81
C VAL A 173 -13.40 14.27 -1.04
N VAL A 174 -12.43 13.56 -1.63
CA VAL A 174 -11.75 12.44 -0.94
C VAL A 174 -11.04 12.92 0.32
N LEU A 175 -10.32 14.04 0.27
CA LEU A 175 -9.71 14.61 1.46
C LEU A 175 -10.76 14.98 2.52
N ALA A 176 -11.87 15.61 2.11
CA ALA A 176 -12.94 16.01 3.01
C ALA A 176 -13.65 14.82 3.68
N GLU A 177 -13.82 13.71 2.95
CA GLU A 177 -14.44 12.48 3.44
C GLU A 177 -13.62 11.82 4.55
N HIS A 178 -12.29 11.90 4.48
CA HIS A 178 -11.38 11.29 5.45
C HIS A 178 -10.96 12.24 6.58
N MET A 179 -11.51 13.45 6.64
CA MET A 179 -11.22 14.38 7.74
C MET A 179 -11.52 13.75 9.10
N HIS A 180 -10.60 13.91 10.05
CA HIS A 180 -10.63 13.31 11.39
C HIS A 180 -10.38 11.80 11.44
N HIS A 181 -10.03 11.16 10.32
CA HIS A 181 -9.53 9.78 10.36
C HIS A 181 -8.15 9.76 11.02
N ARG A 182 -7.89 8.72 11.79
CA ARG A 182 -6.66 8.56 12.59
C ARG A 182 -6.24 7.11 12.61
N CYS A 183 -4.97 6.88 12.95
CA CYS A 183 -4.49 5.52 13.22
C CYS A 183 -5.42 4.80 14.23
N PRO A 184 -5.75 3.51 14.00
CA PRO A 184 -6.56 2.70 14.90
C PRO A 184 -6.03 2.56 16.33
#